data_AF-A0A7K7GJZ7-F1
#
_entry.id   AF-A0A7K7GJZ7-F1
#
_cell.length_a   1.000
_cell.length_b   1.000
_cell.length_c   1.000
_cell.angle_alpha   90.00
_cell.angle_beta   90.00
_cell.angle_gamma   90.00
#
_symmetry.space_group_name_H-M   'P 1'
#
loop_
_entity.id
_entity.type
_entity.pdbx_description
1 polymer ?
#
loop_
_entity_poly.entity_id
_entity_poly.type
_entity_poly.pdbx_seq_one_letter_code
_entity_poly.pdbx_strand_id
1 'polypeptide(L)'
;LWITRIEAASLEHGLKYPAFISNLLKSQVELNRKVLADLAIYEPKTFKSLAALAQRRRQEGFLAALGDGKEPEGIFSRIVHHN
;
A
#
# COMPACT_ATOMS: atom_id res chain seq x y z
N LEU A 1 -17.17 5.58 -8.95
CA LEU A 1 -17.05 6.70 -7.98
C LEU A 1 -15.95 6.48 -6.95
N TRP A 2 -15.95 5.41 -6.14
CA TRP A 2 -14.90 5.20 -5.13
C TRP A 2 -13.50 4.96 -5.70
N ILE A 3 -13.37 4.16 -6.75
CA ILE A 3 -12.07 3.90 -7.41
C ILE A 3 -11.44 5.22 -7.88
N THR A 4 -12.20 6.06 -8.57
CA THR A 4 -11.73 7.36 -9.09
C THR A 4 -11.24 8.28 -7.96
N ARG A 5 -11.91 8.29 -6.80
CA ARG A 5 -11.49 9.07 -5.63
C ARG A 5 -10.16 8.56 -5.06
N ILE A 6 -10.05 7.25 -4.90
CA ILE A 6 -8.81 6.61 -4.42
C ILE A 6 -7.68 6.84 -5.41
N GLU A 7 -7.96 6.78 -6.72
CA GLU A 7 -6.98 7.03 -7.77
C GLU A 7 -6.46 8.46 -7.72
N ALA A 8 -7.34 9.45 -7.63
CA ALA A 8 -6.95 10.86 -7.48
C ALA A 8 -6.07 11.07 -6.22
N ALA A 9 -6.51 10.58 -5.06
CA ALA A 9 -5.74 10.71 -3.83
C ALA A 9 -4.41 9.92 -3.86
N SER A 10 -4.37 8.76 -4.53
CA SER A 10 -3.12 8.00 -4.72
C SER A 10 -2.14 8.77 -5.59
N LEU A 11 -2.64 9.43 -6.64
CA LEU A 11 -1.83 10.23 -7.56
C LEU A 11 -1.21 11.45 -6.87
N GLU A 12 -1.94 12.09 -5.96
CA GLU A 12 -1.41 13.17 -5.10
C GLU A 12 -0.21 12.72 -4.24
N HIS A 13 -0.08 11.41 -4.00
CA HIS A 13 1.03 10.80 -3.29
C HIS A 13 2.02 10.06 -4.20
N GLY A 14 1.94 10.26 -5.53
CA GLY A 14 2.85 9.65 -6.50
C GLY A 14 2.65 8.15 -6.72
N LEU A 15 1.48 7.61 -6.35
CA LEU A 15 1.12 6.20 -6.56
C LEU A 15 -0.03 6.07 -7.56
N LYS A 16 0.02 5.00 -8.37
CA LYS A 16 -1.13 4.59 -9.19
C LYS A 16 -2.04 3.69 -8.37
N TYR A 17 -3.35 3.76 -8.61
CA TYR A 17 -4.35 2.95 -7.92
C TYR A 17 -4.01 1.44 -7.83
N PRO A 18 -3.61 0.75 -8.93
CA PRO A 18 -3.27 -0.68 -8.85
C PRO A 18 -2.07 -0.95 -7.94
N ALA A 19 -1.07 -0.05 -7.94
CA ALA A 19 0.09 -0.17 -7.07
C ALA A 19 -0.30 0.08 -5.61
N PHE A 20 -1.13 1.08 -5.34
CA PHE A 20 -1.64 1.34 -3.99
C PHE A 20 -2.39 0.13 -3.42
N ILE A 21 -3.41 -0.37 -4.12
CA ILE A 21 -4.24 -1.49 -3.65
C ILE A 21 -3.43 -2.79 -3.49
N SER A 22 -2.59 -3.13 -4.47
CA SER A 22 -1.81 -4.38 -4.40
C SER A 22 -0.80 -4.38 -3.25
N ASN A 23 -0.19 -3.23 -2.94
CA ASN A 23 0.77 -3.16 -1.84
C ASN A 23 0.09 -3.11 -0.47
N LEU A 24 -1.10 -2.53 -0.35
CA LEU A 24 -1.89 -2.67 0.90
C LEU A 24 -2.26 -4.13 1.17
N LEU A 25 -2.69 -4.87 0.15
CA LEU A 25 -3.01 -6.30 0.28
C LEU A 25 -1.78 -7.12 0.69
N LYS A 26 -0.62 -6.84 0.08
CA LYS A 26 0.67 -7.49 0.43
C LYS A 26 1.17 -7.16 1.83
N SER A 27 0.64 -6.10 2.46
CA SER A 27 0.91 -5.72 3.84
C SER A 27 -0.18 -6.18 4.81
N GLN A 28 -1.07 -7.09 4.39
CA GLN A 28 -2.21 -7.60 5.18
C GLN A 28 -3.19 -6.50 5.64
N VAL A 29 -3.28 -5.39 4.90
CA VAL A 29 -4.24 -4.31 5.18
C VAL A 29 -5.51 -4.54 4.37
N GLU A 30 -6.50 -5.17 4.99
CA GLU A 30 -7.77 -5.54 4.36
C GLU A 30 -8.85 -4.45 4.48
N LEU A 31 -8.56 -3.27 3.91
CA LEU A 31 -9.54 -2.19 3.86
C LEU A 31 -10.37 -2.24 2.58
N ASN A 32 -11.70 -2.15 2.73
CA ASN A 32 -12.60 -2.09 1.59
C ASN A 32 -12.52 -0.70 0.88
N ARG A 33 -12.97 -0.66 -0.38
CA ARG A 33 -12.88 0.54 -1.24
C ARG A 33 -13.77 1.70 -0.78
N LYS A 34 -14.83 1.42 -0.02
CA LYS A 34 -15.69 2.47 0.55
C LYS A 34 -14.90 3.22 1.63
N VAL A 35 -14.35 2.49 2.60
CA VAL A 35 -13.54 3.05 3.68
C VAL A 35 -12.32 3.78 3.13
N LEU A 36 -11.62 3.21 2.14
CA LEU A 36 -10.48 3.89 1.52
C LEU A 36 -10.88 5.21 0.85
N ALA A 37 -12.03 5.26 0.18
CA ALA A 37 -12.53 6.50 -0.42
C ALA A 37 -12.97 7.53 0.63
N ASP A 38 -13.56 7.07 1.74
CA ASP A 38 -13.95 7.94 2.86
C ASP A 38 -12.70 8.51 3.56
N LEU A 39 -11.67 7.67 3.79
CA LEU A 39 -10.39 8.11 4.34
C LEU A 39 -9.69 9.11 3.42
N ALA A 40 -9.76 8.93 2.10
CA ALA A 40 -9.20 9.87 1.14
C ALA A 40 -9.85 11.26 1.23
N ILE A 41 -11.14 11.35 1.58
CA ILE A 41 -11.88 12.62 1.67
C ILE A 41 -11.74 13.25 3.05
N TYR A 42 -12.00 12.48 4.10
CA TYR A 42 -12.18 13.01 5.46
C TYR A 42 -10.92 12.92 6.31
N GLU A 43 -9.99 12.01 5.98
CA GLU A 43 -8.83 11.69 6.79
C GLU A 43 -7.52 11.71 5.96
N PRO A 44 -7.13 12.87 5.39
CA PRO A 44 -6.02 12.96 4.45
C PRO A 44 -4.67 12.53 5.07
N LYS A 45 -4.48 12.74 6.39
CA LYS A 45 -3.28 12.29 7.10
C LYS A 45 -3.20 10.76 7.18
N THR A 46 -4.34 10.12 7.43
CA THR A 46 -4.45 8.65 7.46
C THR A 46 -4.23 8.08 6.07
N PHE A 47 -4.85 8.66 5.05
CA PHE A 47 -4.65 8.23 3.66
C PHE A 47 -3.19 8.39 3.22
N LYS A 48 -2.53 9.52 3.55
CA LYS A 48 -1.11 9.73 3.30
C LYS A 48 -0.23 8.65 3.96
N SER A 49 -0.57 8.24 5.17
CA SER A 49 0.18 7.19 5.90
C SER A 49 0.01 5.82 5.22
N LEU A 50 -1.20 5.49 4.75
CA LEU A 50 -1.45 4.29 3.95
C LEU A 50 -0.70 4.33 2.61
N ALA A 51 -0.65 5.49 1.96
CA ALA A 51 0.09 5.67 0.71
C ALA A 51 1.60 5.47 0.93
N ALA A 52 2.15 6.04 2.00
CA ALA A 52 3.55 5.85 2.37
C ALA A 52 3.87 4.38 2.67
N LEU A 53 2.99 3.67 3.40
CA LEU A 53 3.12 2.23 3.64
C LEU A 53 3.13 1.44 2.33
N ALA A 54 2.17 1.71 1.44
CA ALA A 54 2.08 1.05 0.14
C ALA A 54 3.33 1.31 -0.72
N GLN A 55 3.86 2.54 -0.70
CA GLN A 55 5.10 2.89 -1.40
C GLN A 55 6.30 2.14 -0.82
N ARG A 56 6.40 2.06 0.51
CA ARG A 56 7.50 1.35 1.18
C ARG A 56 7.47 -0.14 0.86
N ARG A 57 6.30 -0.78 0.95
CA ARG A 57 6.12 -2.19 0.59
C ARG A 57 6.50 -2.47 -0.86
N ARG A 58 6.18 -1.54 -1.77
CA ARG A 58 6.55 -1.63 -3.19
C ARG A 58 8.07 -1.60 -3.38
N GLN A 59 8.76 -0.71 -2.68
CA GLN A 59 10.23 -0.61 -2.73
C GLN A 59 10.89 -1.88 -2.20
N GLU A 60 10.43 -2.40 -1.06
CA GLU A 60 10.95 -3.67 -0.53
C GLU A 60 10.75 -4.84 -1.50
N GLY A 61 9.58 -4.91 -2.15
CA GLY A 61 9.33 -5.93 -3.18
C GLY A 61 10.22 -5.78 -4.41
N PHE A 62 10.59 -4.56 -4.79
CA PHE A 62 11.53 -4.32 -5.88
C PHE A 62 12.96 -4.72 -5.50
N LEU A 63 13.42 -4.34 -4.31
CA LEU A 63 14.74 -4.71 -3.80
C LEU A 63 14.89 -6.22 -3.68
N ALA A 64 13.89 -6.92 -3.12
CA ALA A 64 13.90 -8.37 -3.02
C ALA A 64 13.94 -9.07 -4.39
N ALA A 65 13.33 -8.47 -5.43
CA ALA A 65 13.35 -9.01 -6.79
C ALA A 65 14.68 -8.79 -7.52
N LEU A 66 15.47 -7.79 -7.09
CA LEU A 66 16.80 -7.52 -7.64
C LEU A 66 17.91 -8.33 -6.96
N GLY A 67 17.70 -8.76 -5.72
CA GLY A 67 18.69 -9.52 -4.95
C GLY A 67 18.76 -11.00 -5.32
N ASP A 68 19.82 -11.67 -4.86
CA ASP A 68 20.06 -13.10 -5.07
C ASP A 68 19.26 -14.01 -4.11
N GLY A 69 18.24 -13.48 -3.42
CA GLY A 69 17.42 -14.21 -2.45
C GLY A 69 18.09 -14.56 -1.11
N LYS A 70 19.37 -14.19 -0.94
CA LYS A 70 20.12 -14.36 0.32
C LYS A 70 19.86 -13.25 1.34
N GLU A 71 19.31 -12.13 0.87
CA GLU A 71 19.00 -10.97 1.70
C GLU A 71 17.77 -11.25 2.58
N PRO A 72 17.74 -10.70 3.81
CA PRO A 72 16.59 -10.87 4.68
C PRO A 72 15.36 -10.16 4.11
N GLU A 73 14.18 -10.70 4.40
CA GLU A 73 12.92 -10.06 4.03
C GLU A 73 12.79 -8.64 4.62
N GLY A 74 12.25 -7.74 3.79
CA GLY A 74 11.93 -6.37 4.19
C GLY A 74 10.97 -6.33 5.38
N ILE A 75 11.07 -5.30 6.21
CA ILE A 75 10.33 -5.18 7.47
C ILE A 75 8.82 -5.24 7.23
N PHE A 76 8.33 -4.53 6.22
CA PHE A 76 6.91 -4.51 5.86
C PHE A 76 6.49 -5.67 4.96
N SER A 77 7.44 -6.52 4.55
CA SER A 77 7.19 -7.68 3.71
C SER A 77 6.91 -8.95 4.50
N ARG A 78 7.21 -8.95 5.81
CA ARG A 78 6.93 -10.06 6.73
C ARG A 78 5.43 -10.23 6.94
N ILE A 79 4.98 -11.47 6.93
CA ILE A 79 3.57 -11.85 7.06
C ILE A 79 3.33 -12.39 8.47
N VAL A 80 2.25 -11.93 9.12
CA VAL A 80 1.80 -12.51 10.39
C VAL A 80 1.03 -13.80 10.09
N HIS A 81 1.55 -14.91 10.61
CA HIS A 81 0.87 -16.20 10.58
C HIS A 81 -0.09 -16.28 11.78
N HIS A 82 -1.35 -16.61 11.50
CA HIS A 82 -2.35 -16.90 12.53
C HIS A 82 -2.39 -18.43 12.69
N ASN A 83 -2.16 -18.92 13.91
CA ASN A 83 -2.27 -20.34 14.28
C ASN A 83 -3.71 -20.74 14.57
#